data_AF-A0A1V5MRJ0-F1
#
_entry.id   AF-A0A1V5MRJ0-F1
#
_cell.length_a   1.000
_cell.length_b   1.000
_cell.length_c   1.000
_cell.angle_alpha   90.00
_cell.angle_beta   90.00
_cell.angle_gamma   90.00
#
_symmetry.space_group_name_H-M   'P 1'
#
loop_
_entity.id
_entity.type
_entity.pdbx_description
1 polymer ?
#
loop_
_entity_poly.entity_id
_entity_poly.type
_entity_poly.pdbx_seq_one_letter_code
_entity_poly.pdbx_strand_id
1 'polypeptide(L)'
;MSYLIDVYRRDKPPMKNIVDYSLYILFFPQLIAGPIIRFNEIADQITERRHQETIDNKLTGFFRFVIGLSKKVLIANVLGEEADRIFAMNYEYMDSLTAFVGITAYAFQIYFDFSGYSDMAIGIARMLGFVFPENFNNPYISQSITEFWRRWHMTLSRWMRDYLYIPLGGNKLGTRRMFVNLWVVFLLSGLWHGASWNFVAWGTYHGLFLIADRLFLLKLLKKTGKYPAIVITFIITLVGWAFFRIDSIAQATVFISRLFAFEFTGVTLFLDARFWTTLALAALFAFSTATNAGAKVEGFVYATNHSLKGYYFMTLLAVLLFTMSLAHVTSSGFNPFIYFRF
;
A
#
# COMPACT_ATOMS: atom_id res chain seq x y z
N MET A 1 5.88 -20.64 -2.21
CA MET A 1 7.35 -20.54 -2.41
C MET A 1 8.15 -20.41 -1.13
N SER A 2 7.82 -19.48 -0.22
CA SER A 2 8.63 -19.26 1.00
C SER A 2 8.86 -20.54 1.81
N TYR A 3 7.84 -21.38 2.05
CA TYR A 3 8.01 -22.69 2.72
C TYR A 3 9.17 -23.53 2.17
N LEU A 4 9.16 -23.78 0.86
CA LEU A 4 10.17 -24.63 0.21
C LEU A 4 11.57 -24.03 0.34
N ILE A 5 11.69 -22.72 0.15
CA ILE A 5 12.98 -22.02 0.21
C ILE A 5 13.50 -21.99 1.65
N ASP A 6 12.66 -21.66 2.62
CA ASP A 6 13.03 -21.53 4.03
C ASP A 6 13.44 -22.89 4.62
N VAL A 7 12.74 -23.97 4.23
CA VAL A 7 13.12 -25.35 4.60
C VAL A 7 14.43 -25.75 3.93
N TYR A 8 14.60 -25.47 2.63
CA TYR A 8 15.84 -25.77 1.90
C TYR A 8 17.06 -25.04 2.50
N ARG A 9 16.90 -23.77 2.89
CA ARG A 9 17.93 -22.95 3.56
C ARG A 9 18.15 -23.33 5.02
N ARG A 10 17.30 -24.18 5.60
CA ARG A 10 17.28 -24.55 7.02
C ARG A 10 16.99 -23.38 7.96
N ASP A 11 16.24 -22.37 7.48
CA ASP A 11 15.77 -21.26 8.30
C ASP A 11 14.69 -21.72 9.30
N LYS A 12 13.86 -22.69 8.90
CA LYS A 12 12.88 -23.39 9.75
C LYS A 12 12.79 -24.87 9.36
N PRO A 13 12.47 -25.77 10.31
CA PRO A 13 12.20 -27.17 9.98
C PRO A 13 10.90 -27.30 9.16
N PRO A 14 10.76 -28.38 8.36
CA PRO A 14 9.49 -28.67 7.70
C PRO A 14 8.38 -28.91 8.73
N MET A 15 7.14 -28.61 8.35
CA MET A 15 5.98 -28.90 9.19
C MET A 15 5.85 -30.41 9.41
N LYS A 16 5.52 -30.78 10.66
CA LYS A 16 5.49 -32.20 11.08
C LYS A 16 4.28 -32.96 10.54
N ASN A 17 3.20 -32.26 10.21
CA ASN A 17 1.96 -32.86 9.77
C ASN A 17 1.30 -32.02 8.66
N ILE A 18 0.40 -32.65 7.91
CA ILE A 18 -0.28 -32.01 6.78
C ILE A 18 -1.26 -30.92 7.23
N VAL A 19 -1.77 -30.97 8.47
CA VAL A 19 -2.73 -30.00 9.00
C VAL A 19 -2.06 -28.65 9.20
N ASP A 20 -0.90 -28.61 9.87
CA ASP A 20 -0.12 -27.40 10.10
C ASP A 20 0.40 -26.81 8.78
N TYR A 21 0.81 -27.67 7.86
CA TYR A 21 1.17 -27.26 6.51
C TYR A 21 -0.03 -26.65 5.76
N SER A 22 -1.19 -27.29 5.80
CA SER A 22 -2.41 -26.80 5.15
C SER A 22 -2.89 -25.50 5.77
N LEU A 23 -2.77 -25.34 7.09
CA LEU A 23 -3.06 -24.08 7.78
C LEU A 23 -2.16 -22.97 7.24
N TYR A 24 -0.86 -23.20 7.06
CA TYR A 24 0.04 -22.19 6.47
C TYR A 24 -0.37 -21.80 5.04
N ILE A 25 -0.65 -22.79 4.18
CA ILE A 25 -0.95 -22.53 2.77
C ILE A 25 -2.34 -21.91 2.59
N LEU A 26 -3.34 -22.39 3.32
CA LEU A 26 -4.75 -22.03 3.16
C LEU A 26 -5.22 -20.95 4.14
N PHE A 27 -4.30 -20.25 4.81
CA PHE A 27 -4.70 -19.27 5.83
C PHE A 27 -5.48 -18.10 5.19
N PHE A 28 -6.80 -18.11 5.33
CA PHE A 28 -7.67 -17.17 4.62
C PHE A 28 -7.38 -15.68 4.85
N PRO A 29 -6.88 -15.21 6.03
CA PRO A 29 -6.60 -13.78 6.21
C PRO A 29 -5.54 -13.23 5.25
N GLN A 30 -4.63 -14.08 4.72
CA GLN A 30 -3.63 -13.66 3.74
C GLN A 30 -4.03 -13.90 2.28
N LEU A 31 -5.00 -14.80 1.99
CA LEU A 31 -5.16 -15.39 0.66
C LEU A 31 -5.63 -14.44 -0.45
N ILE A 32 -6.33 -13.35 -0.13
CA ILE A 32 -6.91 -12.45 -1.13
C ILE A 32 -6.03 -11.21 -1.36
N ALA A 33 -5.70 -10.50 -0.29
CA ALA A 33 -5.06 -9.18 -0.37
C ALA A 33 -4.30 -8.79 0.91
N GLY A 34 -3.92 -9.78 1.72
CA GLY A 34 -3.24 -9.55 2.99
C GLY A 34 -1.73 -9.31 2.82
N PRO A 35 -1.02 -8.97 3.91
CA PRO A 35 0.43 -8.92 3.91
C PRO A 35 1.02 -10.28 3.47
N ILE A 36 2.11 -10.26 2.69
CA ILE A 36 2.81 -11.51 2.29
C ILE A 36 3.50 -12.08 3.53
N ILE A 37 3.01 -13.22 4.00
CA ILE A 37 3.55 -13.90 5.19
C ILE A 37 4.58 -14.95 4.77
N ARG A 38 5.78 -14.84 5.31
CA ARG A 38 6.82 -15.85 5.12
C ARG A 38 6.63 -16.97 6.13
N PHE A 39 6.94 -18.18 5.70
CA PHE A 39 6.88 -19.37 6.53
C PHE A 39 7.69 -19.19 7.81
N ASN A 40 8.91 -18.64 7.71
CA ASN A 40 9.74 -18.39 8.88
C ASN A 40 9.14 -17.41 9.93
N GLU A 41 8.21 -16.54 9.54
CA GLU A 41 7.53 -15.58 10.44
C GLU A 41 6.34 -16.22 11.18
N ILE A 42 5.72 -17.26 10.62
CA ILE A 42 4.46 -17.82 11.12
C ILE A 42 4.59 -19.25 11.65
N ALA A 43 5.65 -19.98 11.29
CA ALA A 43 5.83 -21.39 11.62
C ALA A 43 5.66 -21.69 13.11
N ASP A 44 6.27 -20.89 13.99
CA ASP A 44 6.15 -21.09 15.44
C ASP A 44 4.73 -20.79 15.94
N GLN A 45 4.08 -19.77 15.36
CA GLN A 45 2.72 -19.34 15.73
C GLN A 45 1.65 -20.36 15.35
N ILE A 46 1.91 -21.18 14.32
CA ILE A 46 1.02 -22.29 13.95
C ILE A 46 0.97 -23.32 15.07
N THR A 47 2.13 -23.64 15.65
CA THR A 47 2.25 -24.63 16.74
C THR A 47 1.94 -24.07 18.12
N GLU A 48 2.25 -22.79 18.38
CA GLU A 48 2.08 -22.15 19.67
C GLU A 48 1.78 -20.66 19.54
N ARG A 49 0.54 -20.28 19.84
CA ARG A 49 0.07 -18.88 19.81
C ARG A 49 -0.81 -18.49 21.00
N ARG A 50 -0.96 -19.35 22.02
CA ARG A 50 -1.91 -19.10 23.13
C ARG A 50 -1.62 -17.80 23.87
N HIS A 51 -0.35 -17.39 23.93
CA HIS A 51 0.07 -16.11 24.52
C HIS A 51 -0.50 -14.87 23.79
N GLN A 52 -0.93 -15.00 22.53
CA GLN A 52 -1.57 -13.92 21.76
C GLN A 52 -3.10 -13.95 21.87
N GLU A 53 -3.70 -14.99 22.45
CA GLU A 53 -5.16 -15.15 22.53
C GLU A 53 -5.75 -14.38 23.73
N THR A 54 -5.31 -13.13 23.94
CA THR A 54 -5.81 -12.25 25.00
C THR A 54 -7.03 -11.45 24.54
N ILE A 55 -7.84 -10.98 25.51
CA ILE A 55 -8.98 -10.10 25.22
C ILE A 55 -8.50 -8.80 24.55
N ASP A 56 -7.42 -8.21 25.04
CA ASP A 56 -6.82 -6.99 24.48
C ASP A 56 -6.43 -7.17 23.01
N ASN A 57 -5.80 -8.30 22.65
CA ASN A 57 -5.39 -8.55 21.28
C ASN A 57 -6.59 -8.79 20.36
N LYS A 58 -7.65 -9.45 20.86
CA LYS A 58 -8.90 -9.63 20.12
C LYS A 58 -9.63 -8.30 19.89
N LEU A 59 -9.75 -7.46 20.92
CA LEU A 59 -10.39 -6.14 20.82
C LEU A 59 -9.64 -5.20 19.88
N THR A 60 -8.32 -5.08 20.04
CA THR A 60 -7.50 -4.24 19.15
C THR A 60 -7.45 -4.79 17.72
N GLY A 61 -7.52 -6.13 17.56
CA GLY A 61 -7.74 -6.77 16.26
C GLY A 61 -9.05 -6.37 15.61
N PHE A 62 -10.15 -6.36 16.37
CA PHE A 62 -11.46 -5.91 15.89
C PHE A 62 -11.46 -4.43 15.49
N PHE A 63 -10.91 -3.53 16.32
CA PHE A 63 -10.81 -2.10 16.00
C PHE A 63 -10.03 -1.89 14.70
N ARG A 64 -8.90 -2.60 14.54
CA ARG A 64 -8.09 -2.53 13.33
C ARG A 64 -8.85 -3.03 12.09
N PHE A 65 -9.60 -4.12 12.23
CA PHE A 65 -10.45 -4.62 11.15
C PHE A 65 -11.46 -3.56 10.71
N VAL A 66 -12.16 -2.92 11.65
CA VAL A 66 -13.14 -1.88 11.34
C VAL A 66 -12.49 -0.67 10.66
N ILE A 67 -11.32 -0.23 11.14
CA ILE A 67 -10.57 0.86 10.49
C ILE A 67 -10.20 0.48 9.06
N GLY A 68 -9.73 -0.74 8.83
CA GLY A 68 -9.40 -1.26 7.50
C GLY A 68 -10.62 -1.27 6.56
N LEU A 69 -11.76 -1.75 7.06
CA LEU A 69 -13.03 -1.74 6.34
C LEU A 69 -13.45 -0.32 5.97
N SER A 70 -13.35 0.63 6.90
CA SER A 70 -13.70 2.04 6.64
C SER A 70 -12.77 2.70 5.63
N LYS A 71 -11.46 2.42 5.65
CA LYS A 71 -10.54 2.90 4.61
C LYS A 71 -10.96 2.42 3.22
N LYS A 72 -11.29 1.14 3.07
CA LYS A 72 -11.77 0.57 1.81
C LYS A 72 -13.08 1.22 1.36
N VAL A 73 -14.08 1.18 2.23
CA VAL A 73 -15.47 1.45 1.85
C VAL A 73 -15.77 2.94 1.80
N LEU A 74 -15.30 3.73 2.77
CA LEU A 74 -15.66 5.14 2.90
C LEU A 74 -14.69 6.08 2.17
N ILE A 75 -13.45 5.65 1.94
CA ILE A 75 -12.43 6.45 1.27
C ILE A 75 -12.12 5.89 -0.12
N ALA A 76 -11.59 4.66 -0.20
CA ALA A 76 -11.04 4.15 -1.43
C ALA A 76 -12.09 3.97 -2.53
N ASN A 77 -13.26 3.41 -2.21
CA ASN A 77 -14.33 3.23 -3.19
C ASN A 77 -14.84 4.55 -3.77
N VAL A 78 -15.01 5.58 -2.92
CA VAL A 78 -15.49 6.91 -3.34
C VAL A 78 -14.49 7.59 -4.26
N LEU A 79 -13.19 7.55 -3.92
CA LEU A 79 -12.15 8.12 -4.77
C LEU A 79 -11.95 7.30 -6.05
N GLY A 80 -12.13 5.98 -5.96
CA GLY A 80 -11.98 5.08 -7.08
C GLY A 80 -13.06 5.26 -8.15
N GLU A 81 -14.30 5.52 -7.75
CA GLU A 81 -15.40 5.80 -8.67
C GLU A 81 -15.09 7.04 -9.54
N GLU A 82 -14.63 8.13 -8.93
CA GLU A 82 -14.28 9.35 -9.65
C GLU A 82 -12.96 9.23 -10.41
N ALA A 83 -11.97 8.50 -9.88
CA ALA A 83 -10.76 8.18 -10.62
C ALA A 83 -11.11 7.39 -11.90
N ASP A 84 -11.94 6.35 -11.80
CA ASP A 84 -12.39 5.57 -12.96
C ASP A 84 -13.05 6.47 -14.02
N ARG A 85 -13.90 7.43 -13.61
CA ARG A 85 -14.52 8.42 -14.51
C ARG A 85 -13.48 9.32 -15.20
N ILE A 86 -12.49 9.83 -14.47
CA ILE A 86 -11.45 10.70 -15.03
C ILE A 86 -10.53 9.92 -15.99
N PHE A 87 -10.11 8.71 -15.63
CA PHE A 87 -9.27 7.87 -16.50
C PHE A 87 -10.03 7.34 -17.74
N ALA A 88 -11.36 7.42 -17.77
CA ALA A 88 -12.15 7.09 -18.96
C ALA A 88 -12.29 8.26 -19.96
N MET A 89 -11.87 9.48 -19.58
CA MET A 89 -11.90 10.64 -20.47
C MET A 89 -10.85 10.55 -21.58
N ASN A 90 -11.05 11.30 -22.67
CA ASN A 90 -9.99 11.47 -23.66
C ASN A 90 -8.91 12.42 -23.13
N TYR A 91 -7.70 11.89 -22.94
CA TYR A 91 -6.56 12.62 -22.40
C TYR A 91 -6.09 13.79 -23.29
N GLU A 92 -6.42 13.79 -24.58
CA GLU A 92 -6.10 14.90 -25.48
C GLU A 92 -6.87 16.17 -25.15
N TYR A 93 -8.04 16.08 -24.51
CA TYR A 93 -8.85 17.25 -24.13
C TYR A 93 -8.86 17.52 -22.63
N MET A 94 -8.04 16.79 -21.87
CA MET A 94 -7.95 16.90 -20.43
C MET A 94 -7.02 18.05 -20.04
N ASP A 95 -7.46 18.89 -19.10
CA ASP A 95 -6.62 19.93 -18.51
C ASP A 95 -5.70 19.39 -17.39
N SER A 96 -4.72 20.19 -16.99
CA SER A 96 -3.75 19.79 -15.98
C SER A 96 -4.39 19.56 -14.61
N LEU A 97 -5.41 20.35 -14.25
CA LEU A 97 -6.09 20.21 -12.97
C LEU A 97 -6.83 18.87 -12.88
N THR A 98 -7.60 18.52 -13.90
CA THR A 98 -8.34 17.25 -13.98
C THR A 98 -7.37 16.06 -13.97
N ALA A 99 -6.25 16.15 -14.68
CA ALA A 99 -5.21 15.12 -14.65
C ALA A 99 -4.63 14.95 -13.23
N PHE A 100 -4.30 16.05 -12.54
CA PHE A 100 -3.79 16.01 -11.16
C PHE A 100 -4.82 15.46 -10.16
N VAL A 101 -6.08 15.86 -10.28
CA VAL A 101 -7.16 15.37 -9.43
C VAL A 101 -7.36 13.87 -9.66
N GLY A 102 -7.40 13.41 -10.91
CA GLY A 102 -7.56 12.01 -11.27
C GLY A 102 -6.44 11.13 -10.73
N ILE A 103 -5.18 11.52 -10.98
CA ILE A 103 -4.04 10.72 -10.50
C ILE A 103 -3.90 10.73 -8.98
N THR A 104 -4.26 11.85 -8.31
CA THR A 104 -4.25 11.93 -6.85
C THR A 104 -5.36 11.10 -6.24
N ALA A 105 -6.57 11.14 -6.81
CA ALA A 105 -7.68 10.28 -6.42
C ALA A 105 -7.30 8.80 -6.55
N TYR A 106 -6.68 8.42 -7.67
CA TYR A 106 -6.17 7.07 -7.87
C TYR A 106 -5.07 6.69 -6.87
N ALA A 107 -4.10 7.57 -6.59
CA ALA A 107 -3.05 7.32 -5.62
C ALA A 107 -3.61 7.08 -4.20
N PHE A 108 -4.63 7.84 -3.80
CA PHE A 108 -5.31 7.60 -2.53
C PHE A 108 -6.21 6.37 -2.58
N GLN A 109 -6.92 6.11 -3.68
CA GLN A 109 -7.67 4.87 -3.88
C GLN A 109 -6.76 3.66 -3.67
N ILE A 110 -5.67 3.52 -4.43
CA ILE A 110 -4.79 2.34 -4.32
C ILE A 110 -4.18 2.21 -2.92
N TYR A 111 -3.84 3.32 -2.26
CA TYR A 111 -3.31 3.31 -0.90
C TYR A 111 -4.34 2.86 0.15
N PHE A 112 -5.51 3.51 0.20
CA PHE A 112 -6.53 3.21 1.20
C PHE A 112 -7.26 1.89 0.94
N ASP A 113 -7.34 1.47 -0.32
CA ASP A 113 -7.82 0.14 -0.68
C ASP A 113 -6.87 -0.93 -0.12
N PHE A 114 -5.59 -0.85 -0.48
CA PHE A 114 -4.64 -1.90 -0.12
C PHE A 114 -4.24 -1.88 1.35
N SER A 115 -4.06 -0.69 1.94
CA SER A 115 -3.87 -0.58 3.38
C SER A 115 -5.12 -0.99 4.16
N GLY A 116 -6.32 -0.73 3.63
CA GLY A 116 -7.58 -1.20 4.21
C GLY A 116 -7.67 -2.73 4.28
N TYR A 117 -7.38 -3.42 3.16
CA TYR A 117 -7.29 -4.89 3.14
C TYR A 117 -6.20 -5.44 4.05
N SER A 118 -5.03 -4.79 4.08
CA SER A 118 -3.94 -5.18 4.98
C SER A 118 -4.36 -5.06 6.45
N ASP A 119 -5.06 -3.99 6.84
CA ASP A 119 -5.57 -3.82 8.20
C ASP A 119 -6.66 -4.82 8.56
N MET A 120 -7.58 -5.13 7.63
CA MET A 120 -8.56 -6.19 7.84
C MET A 120 -7.88 -7.54 8.07
N ALA A 121 -6.90 -7.90 7.23
CA ALA A 121 -6.13 -9.13 7.36
C ALA A 121 -5.39 -9.21 8.70
N ILE A 122 -4.68 -8.14 9.09
CA ILE A 122 -3.96 -8.09 10.37
C ILE A 122 -4.93 -8.12 11.55
N GLY A 123 -6.06 -7.41 11.47
CA GLY A 123 -7.10 -7.43 12.50
C GLY A 123 -7.67 -8.82 12.74
N ILE A 124 -8.01 -9.54 11.67
CA ILE A 124 -8.49 -10.93 11.74
C ILE A 124 -7.40 -11.85 12.29
N ALA A 125 -6.16 -11.72 11.81
CA ALA A 125 -5.04 -12.50 12.30
C ALA A 125 -4.89 -12.35 13.83
N ARG A 126 -4.92 -11.11 14.35
CA ARG A 126 -4.85 -10.85 15.80
C ARG A 126 -5.99 -11.49 16.58
N MET A 127 -7.22 -11.42 16.06
CA MET A 127 -8.38 -12.08 16.69
C MET A 127 -8.23 -13.61 16.75
N LEU A 128 -7.50 -14.21 15.80
CA LEU A 128 -7.17 -15.63 15.74
C LEU A 128 -5.86 -16.00 16.48
N GLY A 129 -5.21 -15.03 17.13
CA GLY A 129 -3.95 -15.24 17.86
C GLY A 129 -2.68 -15.18 16.99
N PHE A 130 -2.77 -14.77 15.73
CA PHE A 130 -1.61 -14.60 14.85
C PHE A 130 -1.14 -13.14 14.80
N VAL A 131 0.17 -12.95 14.73
CA VAL A 131 0.83 -11.66 14.54
C VAL A 131 1.32 -11.58 13.11
N PHE A 132 0.65 -10.74 12.33
CA PHE A 132 1.04 -10.42 10.97
C PHE A 132 1.95 -9.19 10.91
N PRO A 133 2.91 -9.15 9.98
CA PRO A 133 3.72 -7.97 9.77
C PRO A 133 2.93 -6.85 9.09
N GLU A 134 3.34 -5.62 9.38
CA GLU A 134 2.82 -4.43 8.71
C GLU A 134 3.13 -4.44 7.22
N ASN A 135 2.17 -3.97 6.41
CA ASN A 135 2.36 -3.83 4.97
C ASN A 135 2.58 -2.36 4.54
N PHE A 136 2.12 -1.40 5.33
CA PHE A 136 2.27 0.03 5.05
C PHE A 136 2.75 0.80 6.28
N ASN A 137 3.52 1.86 6.06
CA ASN A 137 3.94 2.78 7.11
C ASN A 137 4.01 4.23 6.57
N ASN A 138 2.85 4.84 6.36
CA ASN A 138 2.71 6.22 5.88
C ASN A 138 3.60 6.53 4.65
N PRO A 139 3.40 5.83 3.51
CA PRO A 139 4.31 5.93 2.37
C PRO A 139 4.34 7.33 1.73
N TYR A 140 3.25 8.09 1.79
CA TYR A 140 3.18 9.40 1.13
C TYR A 140 3.90 10.54 1.88
N ILE A 141 4.34 10.32 3.12
CA ILE A 141 5.24 11.26 3.83
C ILE A 141 6.73 10.97 3.58
N SER A 142 7.06 10.11 2.62
CA SER A 142 8.44 9.76 2.30
C SER A 142 9.20 10.94 1.70
N GLN A 143 10.45 11.13 2.13
CA GLN A 143 11.33 12.21 1.64
C GLN A 143 12.25 11.73 0.50
N SER A 144 12.14 10.47 0.07
CA SER A 144 12.86 9.89 -1.07
C SER A 144 12.14 8.66 -1.59
N ILE A 145 12.48 8.22 -2.80
CA ILE A 145 11.88 7.02 -3.42
C ILE A 145 12.33 5.73 -2.71
N THR A 146 13.55 5.71 -2.18
CA THR A 146 14.05 4.64 -1.31
C THR A 146 13.20 4.54 -0.04
N GLU A 147 12.85 5.67 0.57
CA GLU A 147 11.99 5.69 1.76
C GLU A 147 10.57 5.24 1.41
N PHE A 148 10.03 5.69 0.27
CA PHE A 148 8.72 5.26 -0.23
C PHE A 148 8.62 3.74 -0.31
N TRP A 149 9.55 3.07 -0.98
CA TRP A 149 9.54 1.59 -1.12
C TRP A 149 9.83 0.82 0.18
N ARG A 150 10.35 1.50 1.21
CA ARG A 150 10.49 0.95 2.56
C ARG A 150 9.21 1.09 3.38
N ARG A 151 8.25 1.90 2.94
CA ARG A 151 6.98 2.20 3.61
C ARG A 151 5.76 1.71 2.84
N TRP A 152 5.90 1.46 1.54
CA TRP A 152 4.88 0.92 0.64
C TRP A 152 5.07 -0.58 0.46
N HIS A 153 3.99 -1.35 0.57
CA HIS A 153 3.94 -2.80 0.38
C HIS A 153 5.16 -3.53 0.97
N MET A 154 5.45 -3.24 2.24
CA MET A 154 6.67 -3.61 2.94
C MET A 154 6.91 -5.13 2.95
N THR A 155 5.84 -5.93 2.96
CA THR A 155 5.97 -7.39 2.93
C THR A 155 6.47 -7.91 1.59
N LEU A 156 6.00 -7.37 0.47
CA LEU A 156 6.53 -7.67 -0.87
C LEU A 156 7.96 -7.19 -1.00
N SER A 157 8.27 -5.96 -0.56
CA SER A 157 9.63 -5.44 -0.57
C SER A 157 10.60 -6.33 0.21
N ARG A 158 10.20 -6.84 1.39
CA ARG A 158 10.99 -7.81 2.17
C ARG A 158 11.12 -9.15 1.46
N TRP A 159 10.04 -9.64 0.84
CA TRP A 159 10.06 -10.89 0.08
C TRP A 159 11.04 -10.80 -1.11
N MET A 160 10.91 -9.77 -1.95
CA MET A 160 11.80 -9.51 -3.08
C MET A 160 13.25 -9.34 -2.61
N ARG A 161 13.48 -8.68 -1.47
CA ARG A 161 14.82 -8.56 -0.91
C ARG A 161 15.41 -9.93 -0.53
N ASP A 162 14.68 -10.73 0.24
CA ASP A 162 15.22 -11.92 0.91
C ASP A 162 15.24 -13.17 -0.01
N TYR A 163 14.34 -13.23 -0.99
CA TYR A 163 14.22 -14.35 -1.92
C TYR A 163 14.75 -14.09 -3.32
N LEU A 164 14.98 -12.82 -3.71
CA LEU A 164 15.48 -12.47 -5.04
C LEU A 164 16.76 -11.62 -4.97
N TYR A 165 16.73 -10.46 -4.32
CA TYR A 165 17.86 -9.52 -4.29
C TYR A 165 19.12 -10.08 -3.62
N ILE A 166 18.99 -10.63 -2.40
CA ILE A 166 20.12 -11.19 -1.64
C ILE A 166 20.75 -12.39 -2.38
N PRO A 167 19.97 -13.37 -2.89
CA PRO A 167 20.51 -14.45 -3.71
C PRO A 167 21.28 -14.01 -4.96
N LEU A 168 20.94 -12.87 -5.56
CA LEU A 168 21.67 -12.29 -6.70
C LEU A 168 23.01 -11.61 -6.32
N GLY A 169 23.42 -11.73 -5.04
CA GLY A 169 24.65 -11.16 -4.47
C GLY A 169 24.43 -9.88 -3.67
N GLY A 170 23.20 -9.37 -3.61
CA GLY A 170 22.83 -8.16 -2.88
C GLY A 170 23.77 -6.98 -3.16
N ASN A 171 24.33 -6.40 -2.10
CA ASN A 171 25.31 -5.31 -2.17
C ASN A 171 26.78 -5.80 -2.14
N LYS A 172 27.02 -7.10 -2.03
CA LYS A 172 28.37 -7.65 -1.73
C LYS A 172 29.28 -7.72 -2.96
N LEU A 173 28.72 -7.66 -4.17
CA LEU A 173 29.44 -7.82 -5.44
C LEU A 173 29.73 -6.48 -6.14
N GLY A 174 29.79 -5.38 -5.37
CA GLY A 174 30.10 -4.04 -5.85
C GLY A 174 28.93 -3.26 -6.46
N THR A 175 29.17 -1.97 -6.73
CA THR A 175 28.13 -0.99 -7.10
C THR A 175 27.45 -1.30 -8.43
N ARG A 176 28.20 -1.79 -9.44
CA ARG A 176 27.61 -2.15 -10.74
C ARG A 176 26.61 -3.30 -10.61
N ARG A 177 26.97 -4.35 -9.87
CA ARG A 177 26.08 -5.49 -9.64
C ARG A 177 24.87 -5.10 -8.81
N MET A 178 25.04 -4.22 -7.82
CA MET A 178 23.94 -3.64 -7.06
C MET A 178 22.91 -2.97 -7.98
N PHE A 179 23.33 -2.13 -8.94
CA PHE A 179 22.41 -1.48 -9.87
C PHE A 179 21.68 -2.47 -10.79
N VAL A 180 22.39 -3.47 -11.32
CA VAL A 180 21.75 -4.54 -12.11
C VAL A 180 20.73 -5.30 -11.27
N ASN A 181 21.05 -5.64 -10.03
CA ASN A 181 20.15 -6.33 -9.12
C ASN A 181 18.90 -5.49 -8.81
N LEU A 182 19.04 -4.17 -8.62
CA LEU A 182 17.90 -3.26 -8.41
C LEU A 182 16.98 -3.23 -9.64
N TRP A 183 17.54 -3.13 -10.83
CA TRP A 183 16.79 -3.21 -12.09
C TRP A 183 16.02 -4.52 -12.21
N VAL A 184 16.70 -5.66 -12.01
CA VAL A 184 16.10 -6.98 -12.11
C VAL A 184 14.94 -7.13 -11.12
N VAL A 185 15.13 -6.71 -9.87
CA VAL A 185 14.08 -6.80 -8.84
C VAL A 185 12.86 -5.96 -9.22
N PHE A 186 13.04 -4.73 -9.71
CA PHE A 186 11.90 -3.87 -10.05
C PHE A 186 11.21 -4.25 -11.35
N LEU A 187 11.93 -4.73 -12.35
CA LEU A 187 11.32 -5.29 -13.57
C LEU A 187 10.51 -6.54 -13.25
N LEU A 188 11.05 -7.46 -12.43
CA LEU A 188 10.32 -8.64 -11.98
C LEU A 188 9.15 -8.28 -11.06
N SER A 189 9.26 -7.22 -10.26
CA SER A 189 8.14 -6.69 -9.48
C SER A 189 7.03 -6.13 -10.38
N GLY A 190 7.38 -5.44 -11.47
CA GLY A 190 6.41 -5.02 -12.48
C GLY A 190 5.71 -6.22 -13.10
N LEU A 191 6.47 -7.20 -13.60
CA LEU A 191 5.93 -8.42 -14.19
C LEU A 191 5.09 -9.26 -13.21
N TRP A 192 5.36 -9.15 -11.90
CA TRP A 192 4.53 -9.79 -10.87
C TRP A 192 3.13 -9.16 -10.78
N HIS A 193 2.99 -7.88 -11.12
CA HIS A 193 1.69 -7.19 -11.13
C HIS A 193 0.86 -7.48 -12.38
N GLY A 194 1.50 -7.75 -13.51
CA GLY A 194 0.81 -8.16 -14.74
C GLY A 194 1.75 -8.30 -15.93
N ALA A 195 1.27 -8.96 -16.99
CA ALA A 195 2.06 -9.26 -18.19
C ALA A 195 2.06 -8.15 -19.26
N SER A 196 1.38 -7.03 -19.00
CA SER A 196 1.28 -5.90 -19.93
C SER A 196 2.47 -4.95 -19.84
N TRP A 197 2.73 -4.23 -20.94
CA TRP A 197 3.90 -3.36 -21.07
C TRP A 197 3.91 -2.16 -20.12
N ASN A 198 2.75 -1.70 -19.66
CA ASN A 198 2.65 -0.62 -18.68
C ASN A 198 3.29 -1.02 -17.33
N PHE A 199 3.21 -2.29 -16.91
CA PHE A 199 3.91 -2.75 -15.70
C PHE A 199 5.42 -2.85 -15.87
N VAL A 200 5.90 -3.15 -17.08
CA VAL A 200 7.33 -3.08 -17.41
C VAL A 200 7.81 -1.64 -17.37
N ALA A 201 7.04 -0.70 -17.92
CA ALA A 201 7.34 0.73 -17.86
C ALA A 201 7.34 1.24 -16.41
N TRP A 202 6.37 0.81 -15.59
CA TRP A 202 6.28 1.11 -14.17
C TRP A 202 7.48 0.58 -13.38
N GLY A 203 7.85 -0.69 -13.59
CA GLY A 203 9.03 -1.29 -12.96
C GLY A 203 10.32 -0.58 -13.37
N THR A 204 10.42 -0.22 -14.65
CA THR A 204 11.54 0.56 -15.19
C THR A 204 11.65 1.93 -14.54
N TYR A 205 10.52 2.64 -14.44
CA TYR A 205 10.41 3.95 -13.82
C TYR A 205 10.94 3.95 -12.38
N HIS A 206 10.44 3.02 -11.54
CA HIS A 206 10.88 2.96 -10.14
C HIS A 206 12.32 2.44 -9.99
N GLY A 207 12.77 1.54 -10.86
CA GLY A 207 14.17 1.11 -10.93
C GLY A 207 15.12 2.27 -11.20
N LEU A 208 14.78 3.13 -12.18
CA LEU A 208 15.53 4.36 -12.49
C LEU A 208 15.63 5.29 -11.29
N PHE A 209 14.50 5.59 -10.64
CA PHE A 209 14.47 6.52 -9.52
C PHE A 209 15.22 6.00 -8.28
N LEU A 210 15.25 4.69 -8.04
CA LEU A 210 16.07 4.11 -6.98
C LEU A 210 17.56 4.21 -7.25
N ILE A 211 17.96 4.08 -8.52
CA ILE A 211 19.35 4.30 -8.92
C ILE A 211 19.70 5.79 -8.80
N ALA A 212 18.81 6.67 -9.25
CA ALA A 212 18.97 8.12 -9.10
C ALA A 212 19.13 8.51 -7.62
N ASP A 213 18.32 7.94 -6.71
CA ASP A 213 18.44 8.09 -5.26
C ASP A 213 19.84 7.75 -4.76
N ARG A 214 20.41 6.63 -5.22
CA ARG A 214 21.75 6.18 -4.82
C ARG A 214 22.86 7.06 -5.39
N LEU A 215 22.68 7.63 -6.57
CA LEU A 215 23.69 8.46 -7.24
C LEU A 215 23.70 9.90 -6.70
N PHE A 216 22.56 10.58 -6.70
CA PHE A 216 22.50 12.01 -6.35
C PHE A 216 21.17 12.47 -5.73
N LEU A 217 20.04 11.86 -6.10
CA LEU A 217 18.71 12.40 -5.78
C LEU A 217 18.45 12.44 -4.27
N LEU A 218 18.92 11.45 -3.51
CA LEU A 218 18.78 11.45 -2.05
C LEU A 218 19.53 12.62 -1.40
N LYS A 219 20.74 12.93 -1.90
CA LYS A 219 21.52 14.10 -1.43
C LYS A 219 20.82 15.41 -1.78
N LEU A 220 20.21 15.49 -2.97
CA LEU A 220 19.46 16.67 -3.42
C LEU A 220 18.21 16.89 -2.57
N LEU A 221 17.36 15.87 -2.41
CA LEU A 221 16.13 15.94 -1.61
C LEU A 221 16.41 16.27 -0.14
N LYS A 222 17.52 15.75 0.42
CA LYS A 222 17.92 16.10 1.78
C LYS A 222 18.23 17.61 1.93
N LYS A 223 18.76 18.26 0.89
CA LYS A 223 19.08 19.70 0.91
C LYS A 223 17.83 20.58 0.81
N THR A 224 16.74 20.11 0.20
CA THR A 224 15.50 20.89 0.05
C THR A 224 14.67 20.97 1.34
N GLY A 225 15.01 20.20 2.37
CA GLY A 225 14.26 20.13 3.62
C GLY A 225 13.05 19.18 3.55
N LYS A 226 12.44 18.92 4.71
CA LYS A 226 11.44 17.86 4.91
C LYS A 226 10.24 17.97 3.97
N TYR A 227 9.51 19.09 4.03
CA TYR A 227 8.24 19.22 3.30
C TYR A 227 8.41 19.29 1.78
N PRO A 228 9.38 20.05 1.22
CA PRO A 228 9.65 20.00 -0.22
C PRO A 228 10.05 18.60 -0.70
N ALA A 229 10.87 17.88 0.07
CA ALA A 229 11.26 16.51 -0.29
C ALA A 229 10.05 15.55 -0.33
N ILE A 230 9.09 15.71 0.59
CA ILE A 230 7.83 14.96 0.59
C ILE A 230 7.03 15.25 -0.68
N VAL A 231 6.83 16.53 -1.00
CA VAL A 231 6.05 16.93 -2.19
C VAL A 231 6.69 16.40 -3.48
N ILE A 232 8.01 16.56 -3.63
CA ILE A 232 8.74 16.06 -4.81
C ILE A 232 8.63 14.53 -4.91
N THR A 233 8.82 13.82 -3.80
CA THR A 233 8.71 12.36 -3.75
C THR A 233 7.29 11.90 -4.10
N PHE A 234 6.27 12.60 -3.60
CA PHE A 234 4.88 12.31 -3.90
C PHE A 234 4.57 12.52 -5.39
N ILE A 235 5.02 13.63 -6.00
CA ILE A 235 4.83 13.89 -7.44
C ILE A 235 5.50 12.81 -8.31
N ILE A 236 6.74 12.41 -7.98
CA ILE A 236 7.42 11.30 -8.66
C ILE A 236 6.59 10.01 -8.53
N THR A 237 6.03 9.76 -7.35
CA THR A 237 5.18 8.59 -7.11
C THR A 237 3.89 8.65 -7.94
N LEU A 238 3.25 9.81 -8.08
CA LEU A 238 2.05 9.99 -8.92
C LEU A 238 2.32 9.66 -10.39
N VAL A 239 3.46 10.08 -10.94
CA VAL A 239 3.85 9.74 -12.31
C VAL A 239 4.06 8.23 -12.45
N GLY A 240 4.67 7.59 -11.45
CA GLY A 240 4.73 6.12 -11.38
C GLY A 240 3.33 5.50 -11.45
N TRP A 241 2.38 5.99 -10.64
CA TRP A 241 1.02 5.49 -10.64
C TRP A 241 0.28 5.65 -11.98
N ALA A 242 0.62 6.66 -12.79
CA ALA A 242 0.05 6.80 -14.14
C ALA A 242 0.43 5.62 -15.04
N PHE A 243 1.68 5.17 -15.00
CA PHE A 243 2.12 3.95 -15.70
C PHE A 243 1.47 2.69 -15.13
N PHE A 244 1.18 2.66 -13.84
CA PHE A 244 0.51 1.51 -13.24
C PHE A 244 -0.97 1.43 -13.67
N ARG A 245 -1.65 2.59 -13.77
CA ARG A 245 -3.08 2.67 -14.05
C ARG A 245 -3.45 2.56 -15.52
N ILE A 246 -2.63 3.09 -16.42
CA ILE A 246 -2.97 3.22 -17.84
C ILE A 246 -2.29 2.09 -18.62
N ASP A 247 -3.09 1.19 -19.20
CA ASP A 247 -2.59 -0.02 -19.88
C ASP A 247 -1.77 0.27 -21.15
N SER A 248 -2.10 1.36 -21.85
CA SER A 248 -1.39 1.79 -23.06
C SER A 248 -0.29 2.78 -22.71
N ILE A 249 0.96 2.45 -23.03
CA ILE A 249 2.11 3.35 -22.87
C ILE A 249 1.87 4.68 -23.61
N ALA A 250 1.31 4.64 -24.83
CA ALA A 250 1.03 5.84 -25.59
C ALA A 250 0.04 6.75 -24.84
N GLN A 251 -1.05 6.19 -24.33
CA GLN A 251 -2.03 6.94 -23.55
C GLN A 251 -1.44 7.43 -22.21
N ALA A 252 -0.60 6.63 -21.55
CA ALA A 252 0.12 7.05 -20.35
C ALA A 252 1.02 8.25 -20.61
N THR A 253 1.74 8.28 -21.75
CA THR A 253 2.55 9.44 -22.12
C THR A 253 1.72 10.70 -22.39
N VAL A 254 0.56 10.57 -23.04
CA VAL A 254 -0.36 11.70 -23.24
C VAL A 254 -0.86 12.21 -21.88
N PHE A 255 -1.33 11.32 -21.01
CA PHE A 255 -1.80 11.68 -19.67
C PHE A 255 -0.70 12.38 -18.83
N ILE A 256 0.52 11.84 -18.84
CA ILE A 256 1.66 12.44 -18.12
C ILE A 256 2.00 13.82 -18.70
N SER A 257 1.92 13.99 -20.02
CA SER A 257 2.13 15.32 -20.62
C SER A 257 1.09 16.35 -20.12
N ARG A 258 -0.17 15.92 -19.92
CA ARG A 258 -1.22 16.78 -19.35
C ARG A 258 -0.96 17.20 -17.92
N LEU A 259 -0.31 16.37 -17.09
CA LEU A 259 0.10 16.78 -15.74
C LEU A 259 1.02 18.00 -15.74
N PHE A 260 1.84 18.18 -16.77
CA PHE A 260 2.85 19.25 -16.84
C PHE A 260 2.60 20.27 -17.97
N ALA A 261 1.42 20.26 -18.58
CA ALA A 261 1.03 21.22 -19.61
C ALA A 261 0.73 22.62 -19.04
N PHE A 262 0.33 22.70 -17.76
CA PHE A 262 -0.12 23.93 -17.09
C PHE A 262 -1.27 24.63 -17.83
N GLU A 263 -2.14 23.84 -18.46
CA GLU A 263 -3.37 24.29 -19.11
C GLU A 263 -4.54 24.09 -18.13
N PHE A 264 -5.38 25.12 -17.95
CA PHE A 264 -6.49 25.12 -16.98
C PHE A 264 -7.85 25.47 -17.62
N THR A 265 -7.92 25.38 -18.94
CA THR A 265 -9.07 25.79 -19.75
C THR A 265 -9.79 24.61 -20.42
N GLY A 266 -9.54 23.38 -19.96
CA GLY A 266 -10.14 22.17 -20.53
C GLY A 266 -11.50 21.82 -19.94
N VAL A 267 -11.97 20.62 -20.26
CA VAL A 267 -13.25 20.11 -19.75
C VAL A 267 -13.12 19.83 -18.26
N THR A 268 -13.69 20.69 -17.43
CA THR A 268 -13.77 20.48 -15.99
C THR A 268 -14.90 19.48 -15.68
N LEU A 269 -14.53 18.31 -15.15
CA LEU A 269 -15.52 17.38 -14.64
C LEU A 269 -16.20 18.00 -13.41
N PHE A 270 -17.53 18.03 -13.40
CA PHE A 270 -18.24 18.37 -12.16
C PHE A 270 -18.06 17.23 -11.16
N LEU A 271 -17.26 17.50 -10.14
CA LEU A 271 -17.00 16.63 -9.01
C LEU A 271 -17.84 17.12 -7.82
N ASP A 272 -18.61 16.21 -7.23
CA ASP A 272 -19.54 16.56 -6.17
C ASP A 272 -18.84 16.88 -4.83
N ALA A 273 -19.59 17.45 -3.88
CA ALA A 273 -19.06 17.79 -2.57
C ALA A 273 -18.57 16.56 -1.78
N ARG A 274 -19.15 15.39 -2.05
CA ARG A 274 -18.77 14.12 -1.42
C ARG A 274 -17.35 13.75 -1.83
N PHE A 275 -17.02 13.80 -3.12
CA PHE A 275 -15.68 13.54 -3.61
C PHE A 275 -14.65 14.47 -2.98
N TRP A 276 -14.89 15.79 -3.01
CA TRP A 276 -13.93 16.76 -2.47
C TRP A 276 -13.71 16.58 -0.96
N THR A 277 -14.78 16.28 -0.22
CA THR A 277 -14.69 15.98 1.21
C THR A 277 -13.86 14.73 1.46
N THR A 278 -14.11 13.65 0.72
CA THR A 278 -13.34 12.41 0.86
C THR A 278 -11.88 12.59 0.42
N LEU A 279 -11.61 13.35 -0.64
CA LEU A 279 -10.25 13.65 -1.10
C LEU A 279 -9.47 14.43 -0.04
N ALA A 280 -10.10 15.42 0.60
CA ALA A 280 -9.51 16.19 1.69
C ALA A 280 -9.23 15.31 2.92
N LEU A 281 -10.16 14.43 3.30
CA LEU A 281 -9.95 13.47 4.39
C LEU A 281 -8.84 12.45 4.08
N ALA A 282 -8.79 11.95 2.85
CA ALA A 282 -7.75 11.05 2.38
C ALA A 282 -6.37 11.71 2.45
N ALA A 283 -6.25 12.95 1.98
CA ALA A 283 -5.03 13.75 2.10
C ALA A 283 -4.66 13.98 3.57
N LEU A 284 -5.63 14.36 4.41
CA LEU A 284 -5.41 14.55 5.84
C LEU A 284 -4.83 13.28 6.48
N PHE A 285 -5.43 12.12 6.25
CA PHE A 285 -4.93 10.86 6.83
C PHE A 285 -3.59 10.42 6.25
N ALA A 286 -3.40 10.54 4.93
CA ALA A 286 -2.17 10.17 4.25
C ALA A 286 -0.95 10.98 4.69
N PHE A 287 -1.14 12.25 5.07
CA PHE A 287 -0.07 13.17 5.44
C PHE A 287 -0.05 13.57 6.93
N SER A 288 -1.05 13.19 7.73
CA SER A 288 -1.18 13.58 9.15
C SER A 288 0.09 13.34 9.97
N THR A 289 0.74 12.20 9.72
CA THR A 289 1.96 11.72 10.42
C THR A 289 3.22 12.47 10.02
N ALA A 290 3.15 13.37 9.03
CA ALA A 290 4.18 14.38 8.82
C ALA A 290 4.30 15.35 10.02
N THR A 291 3.27 15.44 10.85
CA THR A 291 3.25 16.21 12.09
C THR A 291 3.33 15.30 13.33
N ASN A 292 3.88 15.82 14.43
CA ASN A 292 3.95 15.08 15.70
C ASN A 292 2.55 14.78 16.27
N ALA A 293 1.57 15.66 16.02
CA ALA A 293 0.19 15.45 16.47
C ALA A 293 -0.43 14.26 15.75
N GLY A 294 -0.33 14.19 14.42
CA GLY A 294 -0.83 13.05 13.65
C GLY A 294 -0.14 11.74 14.02
N ALA A 295 1.18 11.76 14.23
CA ALA A 295 1.92 10.57 14.69
C ALA A 295 1.44 10.07 16.08
N LYS A 296 1.10 10.98 17.00
CA LYS A 296 0.52 10.60 18.31
C LYS A 296 -0.88 10.00 18.17
N VAL A 297 -1.71 10.57 17.29
CA VAL A 297 -3.06 10.04 17.02
C VAL A 297 -2.98 8.65 16.40
N GLU A 298 -2.13 8.45 15.40
CA GLU A 298 -1.90 7.12 14.80
C GLU A 298 -1.41 6.12 15.86
N GLY A 299 -0.42 6.50 16.66
CA GLY A 299 0.10 5.66 17.73
C GLY A 299 -0.94 5.28 18.78
N PHE A 300 -1.91 6.16 19.07
CA PHE A 300 -3.06 5.83 19.90
C PHE A 300 -4.00 4.86 19.17
N VAL A 301 -4.41 5.16 17.94
CA VAL A 301 -5.41 4.37 17.18
C VAL A 301 -4.96 2.93 16.93
N TYR A 302 -3.67 2.71 16.66
CA TYR A 302 -3.10 1.37 16.40
C TYR A 302 -2.37 0.77 17.61
N ALA A 303 -2.58 1.30 18.82
CA ALA A 303 -1.96 0.77 20.02
C ALA A 303 -2.36 -0.71 20.25
N THR A 304 -1.46 -1.48 20.85
CA THR A 304 -1.70 -2.88 21.18
C THR A 304 -2.47 -3.07 22.49
N ASN A 305 -2.55 -2.01 23.29
CA ASN A 305 -3.33 -1.93 24.52
C ASN A 305 -3.83 -0.50 24.71
N HIS A 306 -4.92 -0.35 25.45
CA HIS A 306 -5.45 0.96 25.81
C HIS A 306 -5.75 1.01 27.30
N SER A 307 -5.81 2.24 27.84
CA SER A 307 -6.49 2.45 29.12
C SER A 307 -7.99 2.16 28.97
N LEU A 308 -8.70 1.96 30.09
CA LEU A 308 -10.14 1.69 30.07
C LEU A 308 -10.93 2.78 29.30
N LYS A 309 -10.57 4.06 29.49
CA LYS A 309 -11.15 5.19 28.74
C LYS A 309 -10.84 5.09 27.24
N GLY A 310 -9.64 4.65 26.88
CA GLY A 310 -9.25 4.41 25.49
C GLY A 310 -10.08 3.30 24.85
N TYR A 311 -10.35 2.21 25.56
CA TYR A 311 -11.23 1.14 25.07
C TYR A 311 -12.66 1.61 24.81
N TYR A 312 -13.25 2.40 25.71
CA TYR A 312 -14.58 2.98 25.47
C TYR A 312 -14.60 3.87 24.23
N PHE A 313 -13.61 4.75 24.09
CA PHE A 313 -13.49 5.61 22.92
C PHE A 313 -13.35 4.81 21.62
N MET A 314 -12.43 3.84 21.58
CA MET A 314 -12.20 3.01 20.39
C MET A 314 -13.41 2.15 20.05
N THR A 315 -14.14 1.67 21.06
CA THR A 315 -15.39 0.91 20.84
C THR A 315 -16.47 1.78 20.21
N LEU A 316 -16.69 3.00 20.73
CA LEU A 316 -17.66 3.94 20.15
C LEU A 316 -17.28 4.32 18.71
N LEU A 317 -15.99 4.59 18.47
CA LEU A 317 -15.48 4.89 17.14
C LEU A 317 -15.68 3.68 16.19
N ALA A 318 -15.37 2.48 16.64
CA ALA A 318 -15.56 1.26 15.85
C ALA A 318 -17.05 1.01 15.53
N VAL A 319 -17.96 1.19 16.49
CA VAL A 319 -19.41 1.04 16.25
C VAL A 319 -19.89 2.05 15.21
N LEU A 320 -19.48 3.32 15.32
CA LEU A 320 -19.83 4.36 14.35
C LEU A 320 -19.31 4.02 12.94
N LEU A 321 -18.01 3.74 12.83
CA LEU A 321 -17.34 3.43 11.56
C LEU A 321 -17.89 2.15 10.92
N PHE A 322 -18.14 1.11 11.72
CA PHE A 322 -18.70 -0.15 11.24
C PHE A 322 -20.13 0.06 10.72
N THR A 323 -20.96 0.81 11.44
CA THR A 323 -22.33 1.13 11.01
C THR A 323 -22.34 1.93 9.71
N MET A 324 -21.48 2.95 9.59
CA MET A 324 -21.34 3.73 8.35
C MET A 324 -20.84 2.86 7.19
N SER A 325 -19.87 1.98 7.44
CA SER A 325 -19.33 1.08 6.41
C SER A 325 -20.39 0.08 5.95
N LEU A 326 -21.17 -0.48 6.88
CA LEU A 326 -22.25 -1.40 6.57
C LEU A 326 -23.36 -0.71 5.76
N ALA A 327 -23.79 0.48 6.17
CA ALA A 327 -24.76 1.28 5.42
C ALA A 327 -24.29 1.61 4.00
N HIS A 328 -22.99 1.86 3.82
CA HIS A 328 -22.42 2.09 2.49
C HIS A 328 -22.39 0.80 1.65
N VAL A 329 -21.98 -0.32 2.23
CA VAL A 329 -21.93 -1.62 1.52
C VAL A 329 -23.33 -2.08 1.12
N THR A 330 -24.36 -1.86 1.94
CA THR A 330 -25.74 -2.25 1.60
C THR A 330 -26.38 -1.33 0.56
N SER A 331 -25.95 -0.07 0.47
CA SER A 331 -26.46 0.90 -0.51
C SER A 331 -25.67 0.95 -1.82
N SER A 332 -24.45 0.41 -1.85
CA SER A 332 -23.58 0.38 -3.03
C SER A 332 -23.55 -1.00 -3.69
N GLY A 333 -23.35 -1.03 -5.02
CA GLY A 333 -23.13 -2.27 -5.77
C GLY A 333 -21.77 -2.91 -5.49
N PHE A 334 -21.48 -4.04 -6.15
CA PHE A 334 -20.22 -4.77 -6.00
C PHE A 334 -19.00 -3.92 -6.42
N ASN A 335 -18.04 -3.72 -5.51
CA ASN A 335 -16.79 -2.99 -5.74
C ASN A 335 -15.57 -3.89 -5.42
N PRO A 336 -14.90 -4.47 -6.42
CA PRO A 336 -13.79 -5.40 -6.20
C PRO A 336 -12.52 -4.72 -5.65
N PHE A 337 -11.59 -5.54 -5.14
CA PHE A 337 -10.24 -5.10 -4.79
C PHE A 337 -9.47 -4.65 -6.04
N ILE A 338 -8.75 -3.52 -5.96
CA ILE A 338 -8.11 -2.91 -7.13
C ILE A 338 -7.12 -3.84 -7.85
N TYR A 339 -6.40 -4.71 -7.14
CA TYR A 339 -5.45 -5.63 -7.77
C TYR A 339 -6.10 -6.79 -8.54
N PHE A 340 -7.39 -7.06 -8.35
CA PHE A 340 -8.10 -8.05 -9.16
C PHE A 340 -8.50 -7.54 -10.54
N ARG A 341 -8.21 -6.27 -10.85
CA ARG A 341 -8.46 -5.68 -12.16
C ARG A 341 -7.26 -5.82 -13.11
N PHE A 342 -6.12 -6.33 -12.64
CA PHE A 342 -4.87 -6.43 -13.40
C PHE A 342 -4.51 -7.88 -13.73
#